data_AF-A0A7X8HRF6-F1
#
_entry.id   AF-A0A7X8HRF6-F1
#
_cell.length_a   1.000
_cell.length_b   1.000
_cell.length_c   1.000
_cell.angle_alpha   90.00
_cell.angle_beta   90.00
_cell.angle_gamma   90.00
#
_symmetry.space_group_name_H-M   'P 1'
#
loop_
_entity.id
_entity.type
_entity.pdbx_description
1 polymer ?
#
loop_
_entity_poly.entity_id
_entity_poly.type
_entity_poly.pdbx_seq_one_letter_code
_entity_poly.pdbx_strand_id
1 'polypeptide(L)'
;MVRAVGTTARGIRAPIVKEGDDLIDIVVDSVLKASKYENFELKDKDIIGITESLVARAQGNYATVEDIARDIESKYKGDVGIVFPILSRNR
;
A
#
# COMPACT_ATOMS: atom_id res chain seq x y z
N MET A 1 21.93 -33.22 -2.18
CA MET A 1 20.75 -32.67 -2.89
C MET A 1 21.15 -31.29 -3.41
N VAL A 2 21.25 -31.08 -4.72
CA VAL A 2 21.71 -29.81 -5.30
C VAL A 2 20.52 -28.85 -5.36
N ARG A 3 20.33 -28.04 -4.32
CA ARG A 3 19.34 -26.97 -4.34
C ARG A 3 19.90 -25.83 -5.19
N ALA A 4 19.33 -25.64 -6.38
CA ALA A 4 19.81 -24.65 -7.34
C ALA A 4 19.16 -23.24 -7.19
N VAL A 5 18.07 -23.12 -6.42
CA VAL A 5 17.34 -21.84 -6.18
C VAL A 5 16.72 -21.77 -4.77
N GLY A 6 16.50 -20.55 -4.25
CA GLY A 6 16.38 -20.30 -2.80
C GLY A 6 15.21 -19.45 -2.27
N THR A 7 14.52 -18.62 -3.07
CA THR A 7 13.61 -17.59 -2.54
C THR A 7 12.13 -17.93 -2.76
N THR A 8 11.27 -17.62 -1.79
CA THR A 8 9.81 -17.74 -1.89
C THR A 8 9.16 -16.37 -1.61
N ALA A 9 8.26 -15.93 -2.47
CA ALA A 9 7.44 -14.75 -2.24
C ALA A 9 5.97 -15.16 -2.11
N ARG A 10 5.23 -14.53 -1.19
CA ARG A 10 3.81 -14.82 -0.95
C ARG A 10 3.02 -13.53 -0.93
N GLY A 11 1.97 -13.46 -1.75
CA GLY A 11 1.00 -12.38 -1.68
C GLY A 11 0.01 -12.64 -0.54
N ILE A 12 -0.09 -11.70 0.39
CA ILE A 12 -1.01 -11.81 1.54
C ILE A 12 -2.19 -10.86 1.33
N ARG A 13 -3.40 -11.38 1.51
CA ARG A 13 -4.64 -10.59 1.40
C ARG A 13 -4.94 -9.94 2.74
N ALA A 14 -4.76 -8.62 2.79
CA ALA A 14 -5.17 -7.77 3.90
C ALA A 14 -6.66 -7.35 3.76
N PRO A 15 -7.32 -6.96 4.86
CA PRO A 15 -8.65 -6.34 4.81
C PRO A 15 -8.64 -4.99 4.07
N ILE A 16 -9.83 -4.44 3.82
CA ILE A 16 -9.95 -3.06 3.33
C ILE A 16 -9.53 -2.10 4.45
N VAL A 17 -8.46 -1.33 4.20
CA VAL A 17 -7.95 -0.29 5.10
C VAL A 17 -8.61 1.06 4.82
N LYS A 18 -8.90 1.79 5.88
CA LYS A 18 -9.46 3.14 5.92
C LYS A 18 -8.57 4.07 6.74
N GLU A 19 -8.84 5.36 6.64
CA GLU A 19 -8.15 6.38 7.42
C GLU A 19 -8.34 6.16 8.93
N GLY A 20 -7.24 6.23 9.68
CA GLY A 20 -7.21 6.02 11.12
C GLY A 20 -7.04 4.56 11.56
N ASP A 21 -7.06 3.60 10.63
CA ASP A 21 -6.82 2.19 10.96
C ASP A 21 -5.38 1.95 11.43
N ASP A 22 -5.22 1.05 12.41
CA ASP A 22 -3.89 0.61 12.86
C ASP A 22 -3.24 -0.31 11.81
N LEU A 23 -2.36 0.28 11.01
CA LEU A 23 -1.66 -0.42 9.95
C LEU A 23 -0.76 -1.55 10.47
N ILE A 24 -0.11 -1.37 11.63
CA ILE A 24 0.84 -2.35 12.15
C ILE A 24 0.08 -3.61 12.55
N ASP A 25 -0.98 -3.45 13.35
CA ASP A 25 -1.81 -4.56 13.80
C ASP A 25 -2.45 -5.28 12.60
N ILE A 26 -2.98 -4.55 11.62
CA ILE A 26 -3.56 -5.14 10.41
C ILE A 26 -2.55 -6.00 9.65
N VAL A 27 -1.31 -5.53 9.50
CA VAL A 27 -0.26 -6.25 8.78
C VAL A 27 0.16 -7.50 9.56
N VAL A 28 0.43 -7.36 10.85
CA VAL A 28 0.84 -8.47 11.74
C VAL A 28 -0.24 -9.55 11.74
N ASP A 29 -1.50 -9.19 11.97
CA ASP A 29 -2.62 -10.11 12.00
C ASP A 29 -2.79 -10.83 10.65
N SER A 30 -2.69 -10.11 9.53
CA SER A 30 -2.84 -10.69 8.20
C SER A 30 -1.74 -11.72 7.91
N VAL A 31 -0.50 -11.42 8.31
CA VAL A 31 0.66 -12.32 8.15
C VAL A 31 0.50 -13.57 9.01
N LEU A 32 0.17 -13.42 10.29
CA LEU A 32 -0.01 -14.55 11.22
C LEU A 32 -1.18 -15.45 10.79
N LYS A 33 -2.32 -14.85 10.38
CA LYS A 33 -3.47 -15.60 9.87
C LYS A 33 -3.13 -16.36 8.59
N ALA A 34 -2.43 -15.71 7.65
CA ALA A 34 -2.00 -16.37 6.41
C ALA A 34 -1.04 -17.53 6.68
N SER A 35 -0.06 -17.35 7.57
CA SER A 35 0.87 -18.41 8.00
C SER A 35 0.13 -19.62 8.54
N LYS A 36 -0.89 -19.38 9.39
CA LYS A 36 -1.74 -20.44 9.95
C LYS A 36 -2.62 -21.13 8.90
N TYR A 37 -3.28 -20.38 8.02
CA TYR A 37 -4.24 -20.94 7.05
C TYR A 37 -3.55 -21.69 5.90
N GLU A 38 -2.43 -21.16 5.41
CA GLU A 38 -1.68 -21.72 4.29
C GLU A 38 -0.54 -22.64 4.75
N ASN A 39 -0.44 -22.88 6.07
CA ASN A 39 0.51 -23.78 6.71
C ASN A 39 1.96 -23.55 6.27
N PHE A 40 2.44 -22.31 6.41
CA PHE A 40 3.85 -21.96 6.21
C PHE A 40 4.45 -21.31 7.44
N GLU A 41 5.74 -21.59 7.68
CA GLU A 41 6.50 -20.98 8.77
C GLU A 41 7.10 -19.66 8.33
N LEU A 42 7.00 -18.66 9.22
CA LEU A 42 7.80 -17.43 9.15
C LEU A 42 9.19 -17.74 9.71
N LYS A 43 10.22 -17.29 9.01
CA LYS A 43 11.62 -17.52 9.37
C LYS A 43 12.28 -16.25 9.86
N ASP A 44 13.34 -16.42 10.64
CA ASP A 44 14.20 -15.30 10.99
C ASP A 44 14.70 -14.60 9.72
N LYS A 45 14.58 -13.28 9.69
CA LYS A 45 14.90 -12.39 8.55
C LYS A 45 13.98 -12.50 7.33
N ASP A 46 12.81 -13.11 7.45
CA ASP A 46 11.78 -12.92 6.43
C ASP A 46 11.39 -11.44 6.34
N ILE A 47 11.12 -10.97 5.11
CA ILE A 47 10.81 -9.56 4.83
C ILE A 47 9.32 -9.44 4.55
N ILE A 48 8.66 -8.56 5.31
CA ILE A 48 7.26 -8.18 5.08
C ILE A 48 7.26 -6.90 4.27
N GLY A 49 6.78 -6.98 3.02
CA GLY A 49 6.56 -5.82 2.16
C GLY A 49 5.10 -5.39 2.19
N ILE A 50 4.86 -4.08 2.31
CA ILE A 50 3.54 -3.48 2.15
C ILE A 50 3.56 -2.46 1.02
N THR A 51 2.45 -2.35 0.30
CA THR A 51 2.33 -1.31 -0.74
C THR A 51 2.14 0.05 -0.09
N GLU A 52 2.73 1.08 -0.68
CA GLU A 52 2.55 2.48 -0.27
C GLU A 52 1.07 2.86 -0.16
N SER A 53 0.23 2.40 -1.11
CA SER A 53 -1.22 2.68 -1.08
C SER A 53 -1.94 2.19 0.19
N LEU A 54 -1.41 1.17 0.86
CA LEU A 54 -1.97 0.67 2.12
C LEU A 54 -1.65 1.64 3.26
N VAL A 55 -0.42 2.15 3.27
CA VAL A 55 0.07 3.18 4.20
C VAL A 55 -0.71 4.49 4.01
N ALA A 56 -0.81 4.96 2.76
CA ALA A 56 -1.51 6.20 2.43
C ALA A 56 -2.98 6.17 2.85
N ARG A 57 -3.67 5.02 2.67
CA ARG A 57 -5.06 4.84 3.13
C ARG A 57 -5.18 4.97 4.64
N ALA A 58 -4.33 4.29 5.40
CA ALA A 58 -4.36 4.34 6.87
C ALA A 58 -4.10 5.75 7.40
N GLN A 59 -3.19 6.48 6.75
CA GLN A 59 -2.82 7.84 7.13
C GLN A 59 -3.79 8.92 6.65
N GLY A 60 -4.78 8.59 5.82
CA GLY A 60 -5.59 9.62 5.15
C GLY A 60 -4.76 10.48 4.17
N ASN A 61 -3.60 9.99 3.73
CA ASN A 61 -2.68 10.74 2.89
C ASN A 61 -3.11 10.67 1.42
N TYR A 62 -4.08 11.50 1.06
CA TYR A 62 -4.60 11.65 -0.30
C TYR A 62 -4.35 13.05 -0.83
N ALA A 63 -3.96 13.15 -2.10
CA ALA A 63 -4.02 14.42 -2.81
C ALA A 63 -5.47 14.71 -3.21
N THR A 64 -6.00 15.84 -2.74
CA THR A 64 -7.34 16.33 -3.11
C THR A 64 -7.32 16.93 -4.51
N VAL A 65 -8.51 17.17 -5.08
CA VAL A 65 -8.63 17.84 -6.38
C VAL A 65 -8.06 19.25 -6.31
N GLU A 66 -8.25 19.91 -5.18
CA GLU A 66 -7.77 21.25 -4.87
C GLU A 66 -6.23 21.29 -4.78
N ASP A 67 -5.60 20.25 -4.19
CA ASP A 67 -4.14 20.12 -4.19
C ASP A 67 -3.59 20.00 -5.60
N ILE A 68 -4.23 19.17 -6.43
CA ILE A 68 -3.82 18.96 -7.82
C ILE A 68 -4.03 20.24 -8.64
N ALA A 69 -5.14 20.95 -8.43
CA ALA A 69 -5.43 22.22 -9.10
C ALA A 69 -4.36 23.27 -8.82
N ARG A 70 -4.01 23.45 -7.54
CA ARG A 70 -2.95 24.38 -7.12
C ARG A 70 -1.59 23.99 -7.69
N ASP A 71 -1.26 22.70 -7.71
CA ASP A 71 -0.01 22.20 -8.27
C ASP A 71 0.09 22.50 -9.77
N ILE A 72 -0.97 22.25 -10.53
CA ILE A 72 -1.04 22.52 -11.97
C ILE A 72 -0.95 24.03 -12.26
N GLU A 73 -1.72 24.86 -11.56
CA GLU A 73 -1.71 26.32 -11.72
C GLU A 73 -0.30 26.89 -11.50
N SER A 74 0.45 26.36 -10.54
CA SER A 74 1.82 26.80 -10.27
C SER A 74 2.84 26.39 -11.35
N LYS A 75 2.58 25.29 -12.06
CA LYS A 75 3.55 24.65 -12.98
C LYS A 75 3.32 25.00 -14.45
N TYR A 76 2.09 25.30 -14.83
CA TYR A 76 1.70 25.46 -16.23
C TYR A 76 1.03 26.82 -16.46
N LYS A 77 1.18 27.35 -17.68
CA LYS A 77 0.52 28.58 -18.12
C LYS A 77 -0.65 28.24 -19.03
N GLY A 78 -1.70 29.05 -19.00
CA GLY A 78 -2.92 28.86 -19.79
C GLY A 78 -4.02 28.11 -19.05
N ASP A 79 -5.16 27.92 -19.70
CA ASP A 79 -6.34 27.30 -19.08
C ASP A 79 -6.22 25.78 -19.09
N VAL A 80 -6.20 25.18 -17.89
CA VAL A 80 -6.15 23.71 -17.71
C VAL A 80 -7.38 23.25 -16.92
N GLY A 81 -8.15 22.33 -17.50
CA GLY A 81 -9.29 21.70 -16.84
C GLY A 81 -8.92 20.36 -16.22
N ILE A 82 -9.32 20.13 -14.97
CA ILE A 82 -9.22 18.82 -14.31
C ILE A 82 -10.57 18.11 -14.48
N VAL A 83 -10.56 16.94 -15.11
CA VAL A 83 -11.78 16.16 -15.40
C VAL A 83 -11.63 14.75 -14.86
N PHE A 84 -12.62 14.27 -14.10
CA PHE A 84 -12.64 12.96 -13.45
C PHE A 84 -11.39 12.62 -12.60
N PRO A 85 -10.90 13.52 -11.71
CA PRO A 85 -9.77 13.18 -10.86
C PRO A 85 -10.17 12.07 -9.88
N ILE A 86 -9.43 10.96 -9.89
CA ILE A 86 -9.47 10.01 -8.77
C ILE A 86 -8.57 10.56 -7.66
N LEU A 87 -8.94 10.32 -6.40
CA LEU A 87 -8.04 10.56 -5.28
C LEU A 87 -6.76 9.77 -5.51
N SER A 88 -5.63 10.49 -5.63
CA SER A 88 -4.33 9.85 -5.76
C SER A 88 -3.96 9.21 -4.44
N ARG A 89 -3.57 7.93 -4.49
CA ARG A 89 -3.23 7.08 -3.35
C ARG A 89 -1.73 6.76 -3.25
N ASN A 90 -0.93 7.30 -4.18
CA ASN A 90 0.50 7.02 -4.38
C ASN A 90 1.21 8.32 -4.79
N ARG A 91 1.23 9.33 -3.93
CA ARG A 91 2.04 10.53 -4.16
C ARG A 91 2.59 11.06 -2.85
#